data_AF-A0A6I7NCP1-F1
#
_entry.id   AF-A0A6I7NCP1-F1
#
_cell.length_a   1.000
_cell.length_b   1.000
_cell.length_c   1.000
_cell.angle_alpha   90.00
_cell.angle_beta   90.00
_cell.angle_gamma   90.00
#
_symmetry.space_group_name_H-M   'P 1'
#
loop_
_entity.id
_entity.type
_entity.pdbx_description
1 polymer ?
#
loop_
_entity_poly.entity_id
_entity_poly.type
_entity_poly.pdbx_seq_one_letter_code
_entity_poly.pdbx_strand_id
1 'polypeptide(L)'
;MAHFTLELHPRAPENPERQRVSVHAEGDLPEYGQVWVWDMLYAQQLFALGDSPLAGELRETLELWAVNMSSKVFQPWDHIRLKGHLRLSEDLELVRPVPGEDSAAPEPGQIIDLQVDGAAGDLPRIRVSPDILPHEARYALVLAMAQYFIAQNDMFARELPIHLLAFRKYHADINLPQTAAAAEEAPFYAIQKAMEYFQSAGGAQ
;
A
#
# COMPACT_ATOMS: atom_id res chain seq x y z
N MET A 1 0.07 11.66 15.65
CA MET A 1 -0.47 11.94 14.31
C MET A 1 0.69 11.73 13.37
N ALA A 2 0.54 10.83 12.41
CA ALA A 2 1.56 10.59 11.39
C ALA A 2 1.12 11.26 10.09
N HIS A 3 2.10 11.77 9.35
CA HIS A 3 1.89 12.45 8.09
C HIS A 3 2.86 11.90 7.04
N PHE A 4 2.35 11.59 5.86
CA PHE A 4 3.17 11.15 4.73
C PHE A 4 2.92 12.08 3.56
N THR A 5 3.99 12.67 3.04
CA THR A 5 3.94 13.46 1.80
C THR A 5 4.57 12.65 0.69
N LEU A 6 3.77 12.33 -0.32
CA LEU A 6 4.20 11.64 -1.53
C LEU A 6 4.37 12.67 -2.65
N GLU A 7 5.49 12.57 -3.36
CA GLU A 7 5.72 13.34 -4.58
C GLU A 7 5.80 12.37 -5.76
N LEU A 8 4.83 12.47 -6.67
CA LEU A 8 4.87 11.78 -7.96
C LEU A 8 5.68 12.63 -8.93
N HIS A 9 6.88 12.16 -9.25
CA HIS A 9 7.76 12.86 -10.18
C HIS A 9 7.24 12.74 -11.62
N PRO A 10 7.50 13.73 -12.49
CA PRO A 10 7.23 13.58 -13.91
C PRO A 10 7.94 12.33 -14.45
N ARG A 11 7.25 11.58 -15.31
CA ARG A 11 7.83 10.39 -15.93
C ARG A 11 8.95 10.81 -16.87
N ALA A 12 10.07 10.09 -16.78
CA ALA A 12 11.23 10.41 -17.59
C ALA A 12 11.00 9.96 -19.05
N PRO A 13 11.36 10.76 -20.07
CA PRO A 13 11.13 10.40 -21.48
C PRO A 13 11.76 9.06 -21.89
N GLU A 14 12.88 8.71 -21.28
CA GLU A 14 13.62 7.46 -21.50
C GLU A 14 12.96 6.24 -20.85
N ASN A 15 12.05 6.44 -19.89
CA ASN A 15 11.30 5.37 -19.24
C ASN A 15 9.89 5.84 -18.87
N PRO A 16 9.00 6.01 -19.88
CA PRO A 16 7.68 6.60 -19.68
C PRO A 16 6.69 5.68 -18.97
N GLU A 17 7.01 4.40 -18.79
CA GLU A 17 6.17 3.46 -18.05
C GLU A 17 6.46 3.49 -16.55
N ARG A 18 7.69 3.88 -16.16
CA ARG A 18 8.13 3.86 -14.77
C ARG A 18 7.78 5.15 -14.03
N GLN A 19 6.93 5.03 -13.02
CA GLN A 19 6.57 6.10 -12.10
C GLN A 19 7.58 6.17 -10.94
N ARG A 20 8.29 7.31 -10.84
CA ARG A 20 9.16 7.62 -9.70
C ARG A 20 8.35 8.32 -8.61
N VAL A 21 8.53 7.89 -7.36
CA VAL A 21 7.80 8.44 -6.20
C VAL A 21 8.75 8.67 -5.04
N SER A 22 8.74 9.88 -4.46
CA SER A 22 9.36 10.13 -3.15
C SER A 22 8.28 10.01 -2.07
N VAL A 23 8.65 9.48 -0.90
CA VAL A 23 7.78 9.48 0.28
C VAL A 23 8.56 10.08 1.45
N HIS A 24 8.04 11.16 2.01
CA HIS A 24 8.50 11.76 3.24
C HIS A 24 7.52 11.43 4.36
N ALA A 25 8.01 11.04 5.53
CA ALA A 25 7.17 10.72 6.68
C ALA A 25 7.55 11.58 7.88
N GLU A 26 6.54 12.10 8.56
CA GLU A 26 6.65 12.89 9.79
C GLU A 26 5.73 12.31 10.87
N GLY A 27 6.20 12.36 12.12
CA GLY A 27 5.47 11.83 13.27
C GLY A 27 5.59 10.31 13.43
N ASP A 28 5.01 9.80 14.51
CA ASP A 28 5.12 8.40 14.89
C ASP A 28 3.88 7.61 14.43
N LEU A 29 4.12 6.53 13.69
CA LEU A 29 3.14 5.49 13.38
C LEU A 29 3.68 4.15 13.89
N PRO A 30 3.01 3.48 14.83
CA PRO A 30 3.46 2.16 15.31
C PRO A 30 3.55 1.15 14.16
N GLU A 31 4.54 0.24 14.21
CA GLU A 31 4.79 -0.75 13.16
C GLU A 31 3.54 -1.60 12.83
N TYR A 32 2.80 -2.04 13.85
CA TYR A 32 1.55 -2.80 13.69
C TYR A 32 0.43 -1.96 13.05
N GLY A 33 0.48 -0.64 13.20
CA GLY A 33 -0.52 0.27 12.65
C GLY A 33 -0.34 0.53 11.15
N GLN A 34 0.84 0.25 10.60
CA GLN A 34 1.14 0.49 9.17
C GLN A 34 0.25 -0.35 8.25
N VAL A 35 -0.01 -1.62 8.59
CA VAL A 35 -0.87 -2.49 7.78
C VAL A 35 -2.32 -2.03 7.82
N TRP A 36 -2.81 -1.57 8.96
CA TRP A 36 -4.18 -1.03 9.06
C TRP A 36 -4.34 0.29 8.29
N VAL A 37 -3.34 1.18 8.37
CA VAL A 37 -3.32 2.41 7.57
C VAL A 37 -3.37 2.06 6.08
N TRP A 38 -2.58 1.07 5.68
CA TRP A 38 -2.55 0.64 4.29
C TRP A 38 -3.87 -0.02 3.84
N ASP A 39 -4.48 -0.88 4.67
CA ASP A 39 -5.77 -1.52 4.37
C ASP A 39 -6.86 -0.48 4.13
N MET A 40 -6.94 0.53 5.00
CA MET A 40 -7.90 1.63 4.86
C MET A 40 -7.63 2.42 3.58
N LEU A 41 -6.35 2.72 3.29
CA LEU A 41 -5.96 3.48 2.11
C LEU A 41 -6.33 2.73 0.84
N TYR A 42 -5.98 1.46 0.79
CA TYR A 42 -6.26 0.58 -0.33
C TYR A 42 -7.76 0.51 -0.61
N ALA A 43 -8.59 0.27 0.41
CA ALA A 43 -10.04 0.19 0.23
C ALA A 43 -10.65 1.52 -0.24
N GLN A 44 -10.24 2.65 0.34
CA GLN A 44 -10.71 3.98 -0.07
C GLN A 44 -10.32 4.32 -1.52
N GLN A 45 -9.06 4.05 -1.90
CA GLN A 45 -8.60 4.35 -3.26
C GLN A 45 -9.18 3.39 -4.29
N LEU A 46 -9.36 2.11 -3.95
CA LEU A 46 -9.98 1.13 -4.83
C LEU A 46 -11.46 1.47 -5.09
N PHE A 47 -12.18 1.91 -4.06
CA PHE A 47 -13.54 2.45 -4.23
C PHE A 47 -13.54 3.68 -5.14
N ALA A 48 -12.63 4.63 -4.91
CA ALA A 48 -12.53 5.85 -5.71
C ALA A 48 -12.11 5.61 -7.17
N LEU A 49 -11.37 4.52 -7.45
CA LEU A 49 -11.03 4.08 -8.80
C LEU A 49 -12.23 3.44 -9.53
N GLY A 50 -13.27 3.02 -8.81
CA GLY A 50 -14.48 2.43 -9.37
C GLY A 50 -14.21 1.24 -10.30
N ASP A 51 -14.92 1.19 -11.42
CA ASP A 51 -14.77 0.16 -12.46
C ASP A 51 -13.68 0.50 -13.50
N SER A 52 -12.71 1.35 -13.15
CA SER A 52 -11.63 1.71 -14.07
C SER A 52 -10.68 0.53 -14.33
N PRO A 53 -10.02 0.48 -15.51
CA PRO A 53 -9.00 -0.54 -15.79
C PRO A 53 -7.89 -0.57 -14.73
N LEU A 54 -7.50 0.59 -14.21
CA LEU A 54 -6.48 0.71 -13.15
C LEU A 54 -6.93 0.10 -11.83
N ALA A 55 -8.23 0.01 -11.52
CA ALA A 55 -8.72 -0.73 -10.36
C ALA A 55 -8.44 -2.24 -10.51
N GLY A 56 -8.69 -2.79 -11.71
CA GLY A 56 -8.41 -4.18 -12.04
C GLY A 56 -6.91 -4.47 -12.02
N GLU A 57 -6.10 -3.59 -12.62
CA GLU A 57 -4.64 -3.70 -12.63
C GLU A 57 -4.06 -3.64 -11.22
N LEU A 58 -4.46 -2.66 -10.40
CA LEU A 58 -4.00 -2.52 -9.02
C LEU A 58 -4.23 -3.80 -8.22
N ARG A 59 -5.43 -4.38 -8.37
CA ARG A 59 -5.79 -5.66 -7.76
C ARG A 59 -4.91 -6.78 -8.27
N GLU A 60 -4.75 -6.93 -9.58
CA GLU A 60 -3.95 -8.00 -10.17
C GLU A 60 -2.49 -7.93 -9.70
N THR A 61 -1.86 -6.75 -9.74
CA THR A 61 -0.49 -6.52 -9.26
C THR A 61 -0.34 -6.97 -7.81
N LEU A 62 -1.23 -6.52 -6.93
CA LEU A 62 -1.16 -6.83 -5.50
C LEU A 62 -1.50 -8.29 -5.20
N GLU A 63 -2.54 -8.84 -5.83
CA GLU A 63 -2.97 -10.24 -5.65
C GLU A 63 -1.90 -11.22 -6.15
N LEU A 64 -1.25 -10.95 -7.29
CA LEU A 64 -0.17 -11.77 -7.82
C LEU A 64 1.04 -11.76 -6.87
N TRP A 65 1.43 -10.58 -6.39
CA TRP A 65 2.49 -10.46 -5.39
C TRP A 65 2.14 -11.20 -4.10
N ALA A 66 0.91 -11.07 -3.61
CA ALA A 66 0.44 -11.72 -2.39
C ALA A 66 0.46 -13.25 -2.50
N VAL A 67 -0.01 -13.81 -3.63
CA VAL A 67 0.06 -15.26 -3.88
C VAL A 67 1.51 -15.74 -3.82
N ASN A 68 2.42 -15.03 -4.49
CA ASN A 68 3.84 -15.35 -4.49
C ASN A 68 4.46 -15.25 -3.09
N MET A 69 4.04 -14.30 -2.27
CA MET A 69 4.58 -14.06 -0.93
C MET A 69 3.94 -14.91 0.18
N SER A 70 2.71 -15.37 0.01
CA SER A 70 1.95 -16.11 1.03
C SER A 70 2.66 -17.37 1.56
N SER A 71 3.34 -18.10 0.68
CA SER A 71 4.17 -19.27 1.07
C SER A 71 5.50 -18.92 1.73
N LYS A 72 5.84 -17.63 1.79
CA LYS A 72 7.12 -17.10 2.30
C LYS A 72 6.99 -16.39 3.63
N VAL A 73 5.78 -16.17 4.15
CA VAL A 73 5.53 -15.37 5.37
C VAL A 73 6.26 -15.90 6.62
N PHE A 74 6.55 -17.20 6.68
CA PHE A 74 7.32 -17.84 7.77
C PHE A 74 8.78 -18.15 7.44
N GLN A 75 9.25 -17.79 6.24
CA GLN A 75 10.65 -18.01 5.86
C GLN A 75 11.56 -16.93 6.49
N PRO A 76 12.86 -17.24 6.67
CA PRO A 76 13.83 -16.23 7.13
C PRO A 76 13.83 -15.01 6.21
N TRP A 77 13.72 -13.82 6.79
CA TRP A 77 13.51 -12.59 6.02
C TRP A 77 14.65 -12.26 5.06
N ASP A 78 15.89 -12.46 5.49
CA ASP A 78 17.07 -12.24 4.64
C ASP A 78 17.03 -13.10 3.37
N HIS A 79 16.47 -14.30 3.44
CA HIS A 79 16.30 -15.17 2.29
C HIS A 79 15.33 -14.58 1.25
N ILE A 80 14.25 -13.95 1.72
CA ILE A 80 13.24 -13.31 0.87
C ILE A 80 13.81 -12.04 0.23
N ARG A 81 14.50 -11.23 1.02
CA ARG A 81 15.15 -9.98 0.58
C ARG A 81 16.19 -10.25 -0.51
N LEU A 82 17.09 -11.22 -0.30
CA LEU A 82 18.13 -11.58 -1.27
C LEU A 82 17.58 -12.07 -2.62
N LYS A 83 16.37 -12.63 -2.63
CA LYS A 83 15.71 -13.10 -3.86
C LYS A 83 14.91 -12.03 -4.59
N GLY A 84 14.88 -10.80 -4.08
CA GLY A 84 14.19 -9.68 -4.73
C GLY A 84 12.66 -9.77 -4.69
N HIS A 85 12.08 -10.56 -3.79
CA HIS A 85 10.63 -10.76 -3.70
C HIS A 85 9.86 -9.58 -3.08
N LEU A 86 10.56 -8.56 -2.58
CA LEU A 86 9.97 -7.43 -1.86
C LEU A 86 9.48 -6.30 -2.77
N ARG A 87 9.66 -6.43 -4.08
CA ARG A 87 9.21 -5.44 -5.05
C ARG A 87 7.78 -5.75 -5.48
N LEU A 88 6.88 -4.79 -5.31
CA LEU A 88 5.46 -4.92 -5.66
C LEU A 88 5.21 -4.75 -7.16
N SER A 89 5.86 -3.77 -7.78
CA SER A 89 5.70 -3.45 -9.20
C SER A 89 7.04 -3.07 -9.82
N GLU A 90 7.24 -3.49 -11.07
CA GLU A 90 8.37 -3.07 -11.89
C GLU A 90 8.22 -1.62 -12.36
N ASP A 91 6.98 -1.14 -12.46
CA ASP A 91 6.63 0.18 -12.99
C ASP A 91 6.66 1.28 -11.92
N LEU A 92 6.94 0.91 -10.66
CA LEU A 92 7.12 1.86 -9.56
C LEU A 92 8.58 1.88 -9.08
N GLU A 93 9.10 3.07 -8.84
CA GLU A 93 10.39 3.28 -8.18
C GLU A 93 10.25 4.25 -7.01
N LEU A 94 10.58 3.76 -5.81
CA LEU A 94 10.78 4.65 -4.67
C LEU A 94 12.15 5.31 -4.75
N VAL A 95 12.15 6.63 -4.85
CA VAL A 95 13.36 7.45 -4.83
C VAL A 95 13.51 8.12 -3.47
N ARG A 96 14.76 8.30 -3.03
CA ARG A 96 15.03 9.08 -1.82
C ARG A 96 14.80 10.57 -2.13
N PRO A 97 14.14 11.32 -1.23
CA PRO A 97 14.14 12.77 -1.34
C PRO A 97 15.59 13.25 -1.25
N VAL A 98 16.08 13.97 -2.25
CA VAL A 98 17.43 14.57 -2.23
C VAL A 98 17.32 16.00 -1.73
N PRO A 99 17.84 16.34 -0.54
CA PRO A 99 17.78 17.71 -0.02
C PRO A 99 18.65 18.63 -0.88
N GLY A 100 18.05 19.70 -1.43
CA GLY A 100 18.79 20.72 -2.19
C GLY A 100 18.99 20.43 -3.67
N GLU A 101 18.48 19.31 -4.18
CA GLU A 101 18.14 19.22 -5.60
C GLU A 101 16.78 19.92 -5.76
N ASP A 102 16.81 21.22 -6.04
CA ASP A 102 15.77 21.80 -6.90
C ASP A 102 15.83 20.97 -8.17
N SER A 103 14.99 19.95 -8.26
CA SER A 103 14.96 19.01 -9.37
C SER A 103 15.01 19.83 -10.65
N ALA A 104 16.09 19.65 -11.43
CA ALA A 104 16.18 20.12 -12.80
C ALA A 104 15.16 19.42 -13.73
N ALA A 105 14.09 18.86 -13.16
CA ALA A 105 12.91 18.41 -13.84
C ALA A 105 12.15 19.67 -14.32
N PRO A 106 11.82 19.77 -15.60
CA PRO A 106 11.18 20.96 -16.16
C PRO A 106 9.76 21.21 -15.63
N GLU A 107 9.15 20.25 -14.93
CA GLU A 107 7.81 20.36 -14.35
C GLU A 107 7.79 19.92 -12.88
N PRO A 108 7.02 20.61 -12.01
CA PRO A 108 6.87 20.22 -10.61
C PRO A 108 6.13 18.87 -10.51
N GLY A 109 6.59 18.00 -9.62
CA GLY A 109 5.89 16.75 -9.29
C GLY A 109 4.51 17.00 -8.67
N GLN A 110 3.62 16.01 -8.76
CA GLN A 110 2.33 16.07 -8.08
C GLN A 110 2.51 15.66 -6.62
N ILE A 111 2.12 16.55 -5.69
CA ILE A 111 2.15 16.30 -4.25
C ILE A 111 0.83 15.69 -3.78
N ILE A 112 0.93 14.65 -2.95
CA ILE A 112 -0.19 13.99 -2.28
C ILE A 112 0.15 13.83 -0.81
N ASP A 113 -0.69 14.37 0.06
CA ASP A 113 -0.54 14.28 1.51
C ASP A 113 -1.49 13.23 2.08
N LEU A 114 -0.96 12.36 2.93
CA LEU A 114 -1.70 11.36 3.70
C LEU A 114 -1.56 11.67 5.18
N GLN A 115 -2.66 12.08 5.80
CA GLN A 115 -2.75 12.30 7.24
C GLN A 115 -3.35 11.07 7.92
N VAL A 116 -2.72 10.64 9.01
CA VAL A 116 -3.17 9.51 9.82
C VAL A 116 -3.45 9.97 11.24
N ASP A 117 -4.73 9.88 11.61
CA ASP A 117 -5.25 10.16 12.93
C ASP A 117 -5.68 8.88 13.64
N GLY A 118 -5.33 8.71 14.91
CA GLY A 118 -5.76 7.56 15.71
C GLY A 118 -4.87 7.38 16.94
N ALA A 119 -5.44 6.85 18.01
CA ALA A 119 -4.67 6.43 19.19
C ALA A 119 -4.18 4.98 19.01
N ALA A 120 -3.12 4.62 19.75
CA ALA A 120 -2.63 3.24 19.76
C ALA A 120 -3.75 2.28 20.20
N GLY A 121 -4.11 1.33 19.32
CA GLY A 121 -5.16 0.34 19.58
C GLY A 121 -6.53 0.69 18.97
N ASP A 122 -6.71 1.92 18.48
CA ASP A 122 -7.87 2.32 17.70
C ASP A 122 -7.58 2.19 16.19
N LEU A 123 -8.66 2.09 15.40
CA LEU A 123 -8.51 2.08 13.95
C LEU A 123 -8.10 3.46 13.44
N PRO A 124 -7.09 3.51 12.54
CA PRO A 124 -6.64 4.77 11.99
C PRO A 124 -7.71 5.37 11.09
N ARG A 125 -7.92 6.67 11.23
CA ARG A 125 -8.59 7.49 10.22
C ARG A 125 -7.54 8.06 9.31
N ILE A 126 -7.73 7.86 8.02
CA ILE A 126 -6.85 8.37 6.99
C ILE A 126 -7.55 9.47 6.21
N ARG A 127 -6.78 10.51 5.86
CA ARG A 127 -7.23 11.59 4.98
C ARG A 127 -6.19 11.80 3.91
N VAL A 128 -6.63 11.83 2.66
CA VAL A 128 -5.78 12.02 1.49
C VAL A 128 -6.09 13.39 0.90
N SER A 129 -5.06 14.20 0.65
CA SER A 129 -5.15 15.50 0.01
C SER A 129 -4.24 15.55 -1.21
N PRO A 130 -4.66 16.14 -2.35
CA PRO A 130 -5.99 16.70 -2.58
C PRO A 130 -7.08 15.61 -2.66
N ASP A 131 -8.34 15.97 -2.35
CA ASP A 131 -9.48 15.02 -2.36
C ASP A 131 -9.73 14.40 -3.75
N ILE A 132 -9.47 15.20 -4.79
CA ILE A 132 -9.64 14.82 -6.19
C ILE A 132 -8.27 14.47 -6.77
N LEU A 133 -8.04 13.17 -6.93
CA LEU A 133 -6.86 12.61 -7.57
C LEU A 133 -7.24 11.92 -8.89
N PRO A 134 -6.42 12.08 -9.96
CA PRO A 134 -6.46 11.22 -11.14
C PRO A 134 -6.29 9.74 -10.77
N HIS A 135 -6.80 8.83 -11.61
CA HIS A 135 -6.72 7.39 -11.31
C HIS A 135 -5.28 6.90 -11.21
N GLU A 136 -4.38 7.41 -12.05
CA GLU A 136 -2.95 7.09 -12.06
C GLU A 136 -2.29 7.48 -10.73
N ALA A 137 -2.68 8.63 -10.18
CA ALA A 137 -2.17 9.11 -8.90
C ALA A 137 -2.67 8.23 -7.74
N ARG A 138 -3.93 7.79 -7.78
CA ARG A 138 -4.50 6.85 -6.78
C ARG A 138 -3.82 5.48 -6.83
N TYR A 139 -3.60 4.96 -8.03
CA TYR A 139 -2.86 3.73 -8.28
C TYR A 139 -1.43 3.82 -7.70
N ALA A 140 -0.71 4.89 -8.05
CA ALA A 140 0.65 5.11 -7.58
C ALA A 140 0.72 5.31 -6.05
N LEU A 141 -0.24 6.03 -5.47
CA LEU A 141 -0.34 6.25 -4.01
C LEU A 141 -0.39 4.94 -3.23
N VAL A 142 -1.27 4.01 -3.63
CA VAL A 142 -1.44 2.72 -2.93
C VAL A 142 -0.15 1.89 -3.01
N LEU A 143 0.43 1.78 -4.20
CA LEU A 143 1.65 1.00 -4.41
C LEU A 143 2.86 1.62 -3.71
N ALA A 144 3.01 2.95 -3.78
CA ALA A 144 4.12 3.66 -3.14
C ALA A 144 4.08 3.53 -1.62
N MET A 145 2.91 3.67 -1.00
CA MET A 145 2.77 3.50 0.44
C MET A 145 3.08 2.06 0.88
N ALA A 146 2.59 1.04 0.17
CA ALA A 146 2.96 -0.35 0.50
C ALA A 146 4.46 -0.58 0.31
N GLN A 147 5.02 -0.13 -0.82
CA GLN A 147 6.45 -0.33 -1.10
C GLN A 147 7.32 0.38 -0.06
N TYR A 148 6.88 1.54 0.44
CA TYR A 148 7.56 2.31 1.46
C TYR A 148 7.57 1.58 2.80
N PHE A 149 6.41 1.07 3.25
CA PHE A 149 6.33 0.27 4.46
C PHE A 149 7.09 -1.06 4.34
N ILE A 150 7.06 -1.73 3.18
CA ILE A 150 7.88 -2.93 2.94
C ILE A 150 9.37 -2.66 3.11
N ALA A 151 9.84 -1.48 2.68
CA ALA A 151 11.25 -1.11 2.77
C ALA A 151 11.71 -0.83 4.21
N GLN A 152 10.79 -0.52 5.13
CA GLN A 152 11.12 -0.09 6.49
C GLN A 152 10.71 -1.09 7.58
N ASN A 153 9.69 -1.92 7.32
CA ASN A 153 9.07 -2.76 8.32
C ASN A 153 8.91 -4.20 7.79
N ASP A 154 9.77 -5.08 8.29
CA ASP A 154 9.77 -6.50 7.92
C ASP A 154 8.49 -7.21 8.34
N MET A 155 7.82 -6.77 9.41
CA MET A 155 6.53 -7.31 9.86
C MET A 155 5.42 -6.95 8.89
N PHE A 156 5.33 -5.68 8.47
CA PHE A 156 4.36 -5.23 7.45
C PHE A 156 4.45 -6.09 6.18
N ALA A 157 5.66 -6.32 5.70
CA ALA A 157 5.88 -7.06 4.47
C ALA A 157 5.55 -8.56 4.60
N ARG A 158 5.54 -9.12 5.82
CA ARG A 158 5.08 -10.48 6.11
C ARG A 158 3.55 -10.57 6.23
N GLU A 159 2.91 -9.54 6.78
CA GLU A 159 1.46 -9.52 7.02
C GLU A 159 0.68 -9.17 5.75
N LEU A 160 1.17 -8.22 4.95
CA LEU A 160 0.48 -7.69 3.76
C LEU A 160 -0.06 -8.77 2.80
N PRO A 161 0.66 -9.86 2.47
CA PRO A 161 0.13 -10.91 1.60
C PRO A 161 -1.17 -11.54 2.14
N ILE A 162 -1.29 -11.72 3.45
CA ILE A 162 -2.46 -12.33 4.08
C ILE A 162 -3.64 -11.35 4.02
N HIS A 163 -3.39 -10.07 4.28
CA HIS A 163 -4.39 -9.00 4.16
C HIS A 163 -4.93 -8.91 2.72
N LEU A 164 -4.03 -8.90 1.73
CA LEU A 164 -4.39 -8.89 0.31
C LEU A 164 -5.24 -10.08 -0.11
N LEU A 165 -4.90 -11.30 0.34
CA LEU A 165 -5.70 -12.49 0.08
C LEU A 165 -7.06 -12.44 0.78
N ALA A 166 -7.14 -11.83 1.96
CA ALA A 166 -8.41 -11.61 2.65
C ALA A 166 -9.29 -10.58 1.94
N PHE A 167 -8.73 -9.48 1.44
CA PHE A 167 -9.44 -8.54 0.55
C PHE A 167 -9.97 -9.23 -0.71
N ARG A 168 -9.13 -10.05 -1.37
CA ARG A 168 -9.55 -10.83 -2.55
C ARG A 168 -10.74 -11.73 -2.22
N LYS A 169 -10.70 -12.43 -1.07
CA LYS A 169 -11.79 -13.27 -0.60
C LYS A 169 -13.05 -12.47 -0.31
N TYR A 170 -12.92 -11.35 0.40
CA TYR A 170 -14.04 -10.45 0.70
C TYR A 170 -14.72 -9.97 -0.58
N HIS A 171 -13.95 -9.53 -1.57
CA HIS A 171 -14.50 -9.05 -2.84
C HIS A 171 -15.12 -10.14 -3.72
N ALA A 172 -14.71 -11.39 -3.55
CA ALA A 172 -15.31 -12.53 -4.23
C ALA A 172 -16.62 -13.00 -3.57
N ASP A 173 -16.69 -12.94 -2.24
CA ASP A 173 -17.74 -13.60 -1.46
C ASP A 173 -18.82 -12.62 -0.93
N ILE A 174 -18.49 -11.34 -0.73
CA ILE A 174 -19.32 -10.40 0.06
C ILE A 174 -19.76 -9.18 -0.76
N ASN A 175 -18.85 -8.25 -1.07
CA ASN A 175 -19.19 -6.99 -1.74
C ASN A 175 -18.17 -6.68 -2.85
N LEU A 176 -18.62 -6.15 -3.99
CA LEU A 176 -17.71 -5.73 -5.05
C LEU A 176 -16.86 -4.52 -4.62
N PRO A 177 -15.61 -4.37 -5.10
CA PRO A 177 -14.67 -3.34 -4.63
C PRO A 177 -15.16 -1.89 -4.79
N GLN A 178 -15.96 -1.62 -5.80
CA GLN A 178 -16.49 -0.29 -6.12
C GLN A 178 -17.72 0.11 -5.29
N THR A 179 -18.02 -0.64 -4.22
CA THR A 179 -19.13 -0.33 -3.32
C THR A 179 -18.66 0.40 -2.07
N ALA A 180 -19.48 1.32 -1.55
CA ALA A 180 -19.18 2.02 -0.30
C ALA A 180 -19.03 1.03 0.88
N ALA A 181 -19.85 -0.03 0.90
CA ALA A 181 -19.75 -1.10 1.90
C ALA A 181 -18.39 -1.81 1.84
N ALA A 182 -17.83 -2.06 0.65
CA ALA A 182 -16.47 -2.61 0.55
C ALA A 182 -15.39 -1.65 1.07
N ALA A 183 -15.51 -0.35 0.77
CA ALA A 183 -14.57 0.66 1.27
C ALA A 183 -14.52 0.71 2.81
N GLU A 184 -15.67 0.47 3.45
CA GLU A 184 -15.80 0.49 4.91
C GLU A 184 -15.50 -0.86 5.56
N GLU A 185 -16.03 -1.97 5.06
CA GLU A 185 -15.99 -3.27 5.75
C GLU A 185 -14.80 -4.16 5.37
N ALA A 186 -14.28 -4.04 4.14
CA ALA A 186 -13.20 -4.91 3.65
C ALA A 186 -11.89 -4.79 4.47
N PRO A 187 -11.45 -3.60 4.92
CA PRO A 187 -10.30 -3.48 5.82
C PRO A 187 -10.48 -4.28 7.12
N PHE A 188 -11.67 -4.23 7.72
CA PHE A 188 -11.95 -4.95 8.96
C PHE A 188 -11.94 -6.45 8.76
N TYR A 189 -12.53 -6.91 7.65
CA TYR A 189 -12.47 -8.31 7.27
C TYR A 189 -11.03 -8.78 7.09
N ALA A 190 -10.18 -7.99 6.42
CA ALA A 190 -8.77 -8.32 6.21
C ALA A 190 -8.01 -8.43 7.54
N ILE A 191 -8.19 -7.46 8.44
CA ILE A 191 -7.60 -7.46 9.78
C ILE A 191 -8.02 -8.70 10.58
N GLN A 192 -9.32 -9.01 10.61
CA GLN A 192 -9.83 -10.18 11.32
C GLN A 192 -9.25 -11.49 10.77
N LYS A 193 -9.21 -11.65 9.45
CA LYS A 193 -8.66 -12.86 8.81
C LYS A 193 -7.17 -13.00 8.98
N ALA A 194 -6.42 -11.91 8.97
CA ALA A 194 -5.00 -11.94 9.28
C ALA A 194 -4.75 -12.36 10.73
N MET A 195 -5.50 -11.82 11.68
CA MET A 195 -5.41 -12.21 13.09
C MET A 195 -5.72 -13.71 13.29
N GLU A 196 -6.81 -14.22 12.70
CA GLU A 196 -7.15 -15.65 12.72
C GLU A 196 -6.02 -16.52 12.14
N TYR A 197 -5.44 -16.09 11.02
CA TYR A 197 -4.35 -16.80 10.36
C TYR A 197 -3.10 -16.86 11.23
N PHE A 198 -2.64 -15.73 11.76
CA PHE A 198 -1.41 -15.71 12.57
C PHE A 198 -1.58 -16.37 13.94
N GLN A 199 -2.78 -16.33 14.53
CA GLN A 199 -3.08 -17.10 15.75
C GLN A 199 -3.06 -18.61 15.49
N SER A 200 -3.67 -19.07 14.39
CA SER A 200 -3.68 -20.50 14.05
C SER A 200 -2.30 -21.02 13.65
N ALA A 201 -1.52 -20.24 12.90
CA ALA A 201 -0.18 -20.61 12.49
C ALA A 201 0.86 -20.50 13.63
N GLY A 202 0.70 -19.54 14.54
CA GLY A 202 1.56 -19.39 15.72
C GLY A 202 1.29 -20.41 16.82
N GLY A 203 0.07 -20.95 16.89
CA GLY A 203 -0.30 -22.04 17.82
C GLY A 203 0.08 -23.45 17.34
N ALA A 204 0.65 -23.59 16.14
CA ALA A 204 1.10 -24.85 15.57
C ALA A 204 2.60 -25.15 15.81
N GLN A 205 3.25 -24.41 16.73
CA GLN A 205 4.63 -24.62 17.18
C GLN A 205 4.68 -25.27 18.57
#